data_AF-A0A4Z0RBL5-F1
#
_entry.id   AF-A0A4Z0RBL5-F1
#
_cell.length_a   1.000
_cell.length_b   1.000
_cell.length_c   1.000
_cell.angle_alpha   90.00
_cell.angle_beta   90.00
_cell.angle_gamma   90.00
#
_symmetry.space_group_name_H-M   'P 1'
#
loop_
_entity.id
_entity.type
_entity.pdbx_description
1 polymer ?
#
loop_
_entity_poly.entity_id
_entity_poly.type
_entity_poly.pdbx_seq_one_letter_code
_entity_poly.pdbx_strand_id
1 'polypeptide(L)' 'MPQIVNIVSWIFLGIFFFTGLINFINPRFMWKIHEEWKATKEPPKSLFIIRRIIGFIIMCIPIAWLSFVYYMAHM' A
#
# COMPACT_ATOMS: atom_id res chain seq x y z
N MET A 1 -3.07 22.92 -11.78
CA MET A 1 -2.27 22.63 -10.57
C MET A 1 -0.82 22.95 -10.85
N PRO A 2 -0.03 23.49 -9.90
CA PRO A 2 1.41 23.64 -10.09
C PRO A 2 2.01 22.27 -10.43
N GLN A 3 2.89 22.19 -11.42
CA GLN A 3 3.45 20.92 -11.89
C GLN A 3 4.08 20.10 -10.75
N ILE A 4 4.68 20.79 -9.78
CA ILE A 4 5.28 20.21 -8.58
C ILE A 4 4.25 19.47 -7.72
N VAL A 5 3.06 20.05 -7.54
CA VAL A 5 1.99 19.44 -6.71
C VAL A 5 1.54 18.12 -7.33
N ASN A 6 1.41 18.07 -8.66
CA ASN A 6 1.04 16.84 -9.36
C ASN A 6 2.11 15.74 -9.20
N ILE A 7 3.38 16.08 -9.38
CA ILE A 7 4.48 15.11 -9.24
C ILE A 7 4.51 14.53 -7.82
N VAL A 8 4.37 15.37 -6.80
CA VAL A 8 4.34 14.93 -5.40
C VAL A 8 3.16 14.00 -5.15
N SER A 9 1.97 14.32 -5.66
CA SER A 9 0.79 13.44 -5.53
C SER A 9 1.01 12.08 -6.19
N TRP A 10 1.61 12.02 -7.37
CA TRP A 10 1.91 10.75 -8.06
C TRP A 10 2.92 9.90 -7.29
N ILE A 11 3.97 10.51 -6.74
CA ILE A 11 4.94 9.82 -5.90
C ILE A 11 4.24 9.24 -4.66
N PHE A 12 3.37 10.01 -4.02
CA PHE A 12 2.65 9.58 -2.82
C PHE A 12 1.71 8.40 -3.11
N LEU A 13 0.95 8.45 -4.21
CA LEU A 13 0.11 7.35 -4.66
C LEU A 13 0.93 6.10 -5.00
N GLY A 14 2.09 6.28 -5.64
CA GLY A 14 3.02 5.20 -5.94
C GLY A 14 3.52 4.51 -4.67
N ILE A 15 3.99 5.28 -3.69
CA ILE A 15 4.46 4.75 -2.40
C ILE A 15 3.33 3.97 -1.70
N PHE A 16 2.12 4.52 -1.65
CA PHE A 16 0.96 3.84 -1.08
C PHE A 16 0.64 2.52 -1.79
N PHE A 17 0.69 2.52 -3.13
CA PHE A 17 0.45 1.32 -3.91
C PHE A 17 1.52 0.24 -3.66
N PHE A 18 2.80 0.61 -3.73
CA PHE A 18 3.90 -0.34 -3.54
C PHE A 18 3.98 -0.88 -2.11
N THR A 19 3.72 -0.06 -1.10
CA THR A 19 3.66 -0.52 0.30
C THR A 19 2.51 -1.51 0.52
N GLY A 20 1.34 -1.27 -0.08
CA GLY A 20 0.23 -2.23 -0.10
C GLY A 20 0.62 -3.53 -0.83
N LEU A 21 1.26 -3.42 -1.99
CA LEU A 21 1.69 -4.55 -2.81
C LEU A 21 2.70 -5.45 -2.09
N ILE A 22 3.69 -4.88 -1.42
CA ILE A 22 4.67 -5.66 -0.66
C ILE A 22 3.99 -6.35 0.53
N ASN A 23 3.07 -5.68 1.23
CA ASN A 23 2.28 -6.29 2.30
C ASN A 23 1.37 -7.43 1.78
N PHE A 24 0.85 -7.32 0.56
CA PHE A 24 0.04 -8.36 -0.06
C PHE A 24 0.87 -9.58 -0.49
N ILE A 25 1.96 -9.37 -1.22
CA ILE A 25 2.79 -10.47 -1.76
C ILE A 25 3.60 -11.13 -0.63
N ASN A 26 4.35 -10.32 0.12
CA ASN A 26 5.30 -10.77 1.13
C ASN A 26 5.14 -9.97 2.44
N PRO A 27 4.06 -10.22 3.21
CA PRO A 27 3.84 -9.55 4.49
C PRO A 27 4.96 -9.82 5.50
N ARG A 28 5.68 -10.94 5.37
CA ARG A 28 6.81 -11.29 6.24
C ARG A 28 7.99 -10.36 6.05
N PHE A 29 8.28 -9.94 4.82
CA PHE A 29 9.35 -8.99 4.54
C PHE A 29 9.06 -7.62 5.18
N MET A 30 7.82 -7.13 5.06
CA MET A 30 7.42 -5.87 5.70
C MET A 30 7.49 -5.94 7.23
N TRP A 31 7.00 -7.03 7.81
CA TRP A 31 7.14 -7.29 9.23
C TRP A 31 8.61 -7.34 9.65
N LYS A 32 9.47 -7.99 8.86
CA LYS A 32 10.89 -8.10 9.13
C LYS A 32 11.55 -6.71 9.22
N ILE A 33 11.27 -5.84 8.26
CA ILE A 33 11.85 -4.49 8.24
C ILE A 33 11.36 -3.63 9.40
N HIS A 34 10.06 -3.64 9.71
CA HIS A 34 9.45 -2.63 10.58
C HIS A 34 9.29 -3.09 12.03
N GLU A 35 9.19 -4.40 12.27
CA GLU A 35 8.71 -4.95 13.53
C GLU A 35 9.58 -6.07 14.10
N GLU A 36 10.52 -6.63 13.34
CA GLU A 36 11.46 -7.66 13.83
C GLU A 36 12.23 -7.17 15.06
N TRP A 37 12.70 -5.92 15.03
CA TRP A 37 13.47 -5.33 16.13
C TRP A 37 12.66 -5.16 17.44
N LYS A 38 11.33 -5.16 17.36
CA LYS A 38 10.44 -5.08 18.54
C LYS A 38 10.03 -6.45 19.05
N ALA A 39 10.17 -7.49 18.24
CA ALA A 39 9.56 -8.78 18.51
C ALA A 39 10.51 -9.72 19.23
N THR A 40 10.06 -10.27 20.37
CA THR A 40 10.79 -11.30 21.12
C THR A 40 10.66 -12.68 20.48
N LYS A 41 9.63 -12.91 19.65
CA LYS A 41 9.31 -14.17 18.95
C LYS A 41 8.60 -13.90 17.61
N GLU A 42 8.69 -14.84 16.67
CA GLU A 42 8.00 -14.73 15.38
C GLU A 42 6.46 -14.76 15.56
N PRO A 43 5.70 -13.88 14.88
CA PRO A 43 4.26 -13.80 15.03
C PRO A 43 3.54 -14.99 14.41
N PRO A 44 2.31 -15.29 14.89
CA PRO A 44 1.49 -16.35 14.33
C PRO A 44 1.13 -16.09 12.85
N LYS A 45 0.92 -17.18 12.10
CA LYS A 45 0.56 -17.16 10.67
C LYS A 45 -0.69 -16.30 10.37
N SER A 46 -1.63 -16.20 11.32
CA SER A 46 -2.84 -15.39 11.19
C SER A 46 -2.55 -13.90 11.00
N LEU A 47 -1.54 -13.34 11.68
CA LEU A 47 -1.16 -11.93 11.50
C LEU A 47 -0.65 -11.65 10.10
N PHE A 48 0.07 -12.59 9.47
CA PHE A 48 0.52 -12.43 8.09
C PHE A 48 -0.65 -12.51 7.10
N ILE A 49 -1.68 -13.32 7.36
CA ILE A 49 -2.90 -13.35 6.54
C ILE A 49 -3.64 -12.02 6.65
N ILE A 50 -3.80 -11.48 7.86
CA ILE A 50 -4.42 -10.17 8.09
C ILE A 50 -3.66 -9.07 7.33
N ARG A 51 -2.32 -9.08 7.39
CA ARG A 51 -1.49 -8.13 6.62
C ARG A 51 -1.70 -8.21 5.12
N ARG A 52 -1.93 -9.42 4.57
CA ARG A 52 -2.26 -9.55 3.14
C ARG A 52 -3.58 -8.87 2.82
N ILE A 53 -4.61 -9.09 3.63
CA ILE A 53 -5.93 -8.46 3.44
C ILE A 53 -5.80 -6.93 3.53
N ILE A 54 -5.07 -6.43 4.52
CA ILE A 54 -4.80 -5.00 4.67
C ILE A 54 -4.02 -4.45 3.47
N GLY A 55 -2.97 -5.15 3.03
CA GLY A 55 -2.18 -4.77 1.86
C GLY A 55 -3.02 -4.68 0.59
N PHE A 56 -3.93 -5.64 0.38
CA PHE A 56 -4.89 -5.61 -0.72
C PHE A 56 -5.82 -4.39 -0.65
N ILE A 57 -6.40 -4.10 0.51
CA ILE A 57 -7.26 -2.93 0.70
C ILE A 57 -6.49 -1.63 0.41
N ILE A 58 -5.26 -1.51 0.92
CA ILE A 58 -4.41 -0.34 0.70
C ILE A 58 -4.09 -0.15 -0.78
N MET A 59 -3.85 -1.22 -1.53
CA MET A 59 -3.63 -1.14 -2.98
C MET A 59 -4.88 -0.70 -3.76
N CYS A 60 -6.07 -1.08 -3.31
CA CYS A 60 -7.32 -0.73 -3.99
C CYS A 60 -7.63 0.77 -3.92
N ILE A 61 -7.17 1.47 -2.88
CA ILE A 61 -7.43 2.92 -2.69
C ILE A 61 -6.88 3.77 -3.86
N PRO A 62 -5.57 3.73 -4.21
CA PRO A 62 -5.04 4.50 -5.32
C PRO A 62 -5.63 4.05 -6.67
N ILE A 63 -5.93 2.76 -6.86
CA ILE A 63 -6.61 2.27 -8.07
C ILE A 63 -7.99 2.92 -8.20
N ALA A 64 -8.81 2.85 -7.14
CA ALA A 64 -10.16 3.39 -7.14
C ALA A 64 -10.15 4.91 -7.37
N TRP A 65 -9.20 5.62 -6.75
CA TRP A 65 -9.01 7.05 -6.97
C TRP A 65 -8.69 7.37 -8.44
N LEU A 66 -7.74 6.64 -9.04
CA LEU A 66 -7.36 6.84 -10.45
C LEU A 66 -8.51 6.50 -11.41
N SER A 67 -9.25 5.42 -11.14
CA SER A 67 -10.43 5.05 -11.91
C SER A 67 -11.52 6.12 -11.82
N PHE A 68 -11.75 6.69 -10.63
CA PHE A 68 -12.71 7.77 -10.43
C PHE A 68 -12.31 9.04 -11.21
N VAL A 69 -11.04 9.45 -11.11
CA VAL A 69 -10.52 10.62 -11.85
C VAL A 69 -10.63 10.39 -13.36
N TYR A 70 -10.28 9.19 -13.84
CA TYR A 70 -10.39 8.83 -15.25
C TYR A 70 -11.84 8.91 -15.74
N TYR A 71 -12.79 8.37 -14.97
CA TYR A 71 -14.21 8.42 -15.28
C TYR A 71 -14.72 9.85 -15.39
N MET A 72 -14.44 10.71 -14.39
CA MET A 72 -14.84 12.12 -14.39
C MET A 72 -14.23 12.92 -15.54
N ALA A 73 -13.07 12.54 -16.05
CA ALA A 73 -12.42 13.22 -17.17
C ALA A 73 -13.00 12.88 -18.54
N HIS A 74 -13.77 11.79 -18.66
CA HIS A 74 -14.39 11.31 -19.91
C HIS A 74 -15.92 11.43 -19.91
N MET A 75 -16.48 12.12 -18.91
CA MET A 75 -17.89 12.55 -18.85
C MET A 75 -18.01 13.98 -19.36
#